data_AF-A0A432ZW64-F1
#
_entry.id   AF-A0A432ZW64-F1
#
_cell.length_a   1.000
_cell.length_b   1.000
_cell.length_c   1.000
_cell.angle_alpha   90.00
_cell.angle_beta   90.00
_cell.angle_gamma   90.00
#
_symmetry.space_group_name_H-M   'P 1'
#
loop_
_entity.id
_entity.type
_entity.pdbx_description
1 polymer ?
#
loop_
_entity_poly.entity_id
_entity_poly.type
_entity_poly.pdbx_seq_one_letter_code
_entity_poly.pdbx_strand_id
1 'polypeptide(L)'
;MIKIGIDPSGTGTTAIVCYINNKLVDKTEIISKEWTIHVLKILEYIKEQQECNIYIEDCLPTNANGSKDRDSLLKLIGAIKFNTYNYLLDENFNKKTKWIAPIFTKSVVKNMENLSKYNNGCIQKFSKDENLTYEYGKGWFYNNEKISNHLRDAIIIANYKG
;
A
#
# COMPACT_ATOMS: atom_id res chain seq x y z
N MET A 1 -3.10 -8.47 -16.72
CA MET A 1 -3.88 -7.89 -15.60
C MET A 1 -2.99 -6.92 -14.83
N ILE A 2 -3.44 -5.67 -14.73
CA ILE A 2 -2.77 -4.60 -13.98
C ILE A 2 -3.30 -4.59 -12.54
N LYS A 3 -2.42 -4.51 -11.55
CA LYS A 3 -2.78 -4.35 -10.13
C LYS A 3 -2.02 -3.19 -9.53
N ILE A 4 -2.70 -2.33 -8.78
CA ILE A 4 -2.08 -1.22 -8.07
C ILE A 4 -2.27 -1.43 -6.57
N GLY A 5 -1.19 -1.34 -5.80
CA GLY A 5 -1.25 -1.33 -4.34
C GLY A 5 -0.92 0.06 -3.82
N ILE A 6 -1.69 0.53 -2.84
CA ILE A 6 -1.52 1.85 -2.23
C ILE A 6 -1.53 1.70 -0.71
N ASP A 7 -0.44 2.11 -0.07
CA ASP A 7 -0.37 2.40 1.36
C ASP A 7 -0.46 3.93 1.55
N PRO A 8 -1.64 4.47 1.89
CA PRO A 8 -1.87 5.91 1.99
C PRO A 8 -1.42 6.49 3.33
N SER A 9 -0.80 7.66 3.28
CA SER A 9 -0.48 8.46 4.46
C SER A 9 -0.98 9.90 4.33
N GLY A 10 -1.70 10.39 5.34
CA GLY A 10 -2.18 11.77 5.39
C GLY A 10 -1.08 12.81 5.66
N THR A 11 0.01 12.38 6.30
CA THR A 11 1.16 13.19 6.71
C THR A 11 2.39 12.28 6.78
N GLY A 12 3.25 12.33 5.78
CA GLY A 12 4.41 11.44 5.68
C GLY A 12 4.56 10.89 4.28
N THR A 13 4.67 9.57 4.16
CA THR A 13 4.93 8.87 2.91
C THR A 13 3.73 8.03 2.50
N THR A 14 3.19 8.28 1.30
CA THR A 14 2.31 7.33 0.61
C THR A 14 3.15 6.51 -0.34
N ALA A 15 2.99 5.20 -0.35
CA ALA A 15 3.62 4.33 -1.34
C ALA A 15 2.57 3.79 -2.33
N ILE A 16 2.95 3.78 -3.61
CA ILE A 16 2.16 3.24 -4.71
C ILE A 16 3.04 2.25 -5.48
N VAL A 17 2.48 1.09 -5.81
CA VAL A 17 3.14 0.09 -6.66
C VAL A 17 2.23 -0.37 -7.78
N CYS A 18 2.80 -0.60 -8.96
CA CYS A 18 2.07 -1.14 -10.11
C CYS A 18 2.66 -2.48 -10.56
N TYR A 19 1.79 -3.48 -10.65
CA TYR A 19 2.09 -4.78 -11.20
C TYR A 19 1.43 -4.95 -12.56
N ILE A 20 2.19 -5.44 -13.54
CA ILE A 20 1.66 -5.92 -14.82
C ILE A 20 1.96 -7.41 -14.89
N ASN A 21 0.90 -8.23 -14.99
CA ASN A 21 1.03 -9.69 -15.08
C ASN A 21 1.88 -10.30 -13.94
N ASN A 22 1.60 -9.86 -12.70
CA ASN A 22 2.31 -10.25 -11.47
C ASN A 22 3.80 -9.89 -11.42
N LYS A 23 4.29 -9.02 -12.30
CA LYS A 23 5.62 -8.41 -12.19
C LYS A 23 5.48 -6.97 -11.72
N LEU A 24 6.22 -6.58 -10.68
CA LEU A 24 6.30 -5.20 -10.23
C LEU A 24 7.07 -4.40 -11.29
N VAL A 25 6.40 -3.43 -11.92
CA VAL A 25 6.98 -2.62 -13.00
C VAL A 25 7.24 -1.18 -12.57
N ASP A 26 6.55 -0.71 -11.53
CA ASP A 26 6.73 0.65 -11.01
C ASP A 26 6.53 0.71 -9.49
N LYS A 27 7.29 1.61 -8.85
CA LYS A 27 7.29 1.90 -7.41
C LYS A 27 7.43 3.41 -7.23
N THR A 28 6.45 4.03 -6.60
CA THR A 28 6.43 5.48 -6.36
C THR A 28 6.21 5.78 -4.88
N GLU A 29 6.99 6.69 -4.32
CA GLU A 29 6.76 7.24 -2.97
C GLU A 29 6.45 8.73 -3.05
N ILE A 30 5.37 9.15 -2.40
CA ILE A 30 4.96 10.54 -2.27
C ILE A 30 5.27 10.97 -0.85
N ILE A 31 6.21 11.91 -0.69
CA ILE A 31 6.62 12.43 0.62
C ILE A 31 6.07 13.85 0.76
N SER A 32 5.09 14.04 1.64
CA SER A 32 4.48 15.35 1.89
C SER A 32 3.79 15.42 3.26
N LYS A 33 3.79 16.61 3.86
CA LYS A 33 3.00 16.92 5.07
C LYS A 33 1.55 17.34 4.76
N GLU A 34 1.25 17.57 3.48
CA GLU A 34 -0.06 18.05 3.03
C GLU A 34 -0.86 16.92 2.39
N TRP A 35 -1.94 16.50 3.04
CA TRP A 35 -2.80 15.39 2.57
C TRP A 35 -3.38 15.63 1.17
N THR A 36 -3.60 16.89 0.78
CA THR A 36 -4.10 17.25 -0.56
C THR A 36 -3.12 16.87 -1.67
N ILE A 37 -1.80 17.00 -1.42
CA ILE A 37 -0.77 16.58 -2.38
C ILE A 37 -0.83 15.06 -2.59
N HIS A 38 -1.03 14.29 -1.50
CA HIS A 38 -1.20 12.85 -1.59
C HIS A 38 -2.43 12.47 -2.41
N VAL A 39 -3.59 13.09 -2.13
CA VAL A 39 -4.83 12.87 -2.92
C VAL A 39 -4.58 13.11 -4.41
N LEU A 40 -4.03 14.28 -4.76
CA LEU A 40 -3.84 14.67 -6.15
C LEU A 40 -2.97 13.66 -6.90
N LYS A 41 -1.82 13.29 -6.33
CA LYS A 41 -0.89 12.35 -6.96
C LYS A 41 -1.44 10.92 -7.03
N ILE A 42 -2.17 10.47 -6.01
CA ILE A 42 -2.84 9.16 -6.06
C ILE A 42 -3.86 9.14 -7.20
N LEU A 43 -4.70 10.16 -7.30
CA LEU A 43 -5.73 10.23 -8.34
C LEU A 43 -5.14 10.39 -9.74
N GLU A 44 -4.08 11.17 -9.90
CA GLU A 44 -3.32 11.29 -11.14
C GLU A 44 -2.75 9.93 -11.58
N TYR A 45 -2.01 9.26 -10.68
CA TYR A 45 -1.44 7.94 -10.94
C TYR A 45 -2.51 6.93 -11.37
N ILE A 46 -3.63 6.91 -10.66
CA ILE A 46 -4.75 6.02 -10.94
C ILE A 46 -5.38 6.31 -12.32
N LYS A 47 -5.59 7.58 -12.67
CA LYS A 47 -6.22 7.99 -13.93
C LYS A 47 -5.40 7.59 -15.16
N GLU A 48 -4.08 7.53 -15.02
CA GLU A 48 -3.18 7.13 -16.10
C GLU A 48 -3.28 5.63 -16.45
N GLN A 49 -3.84 4.81 -15.54
CA GLN A 49 -3.85 3.35 -15.70
C GLN A 49 -5.22 2.86 -16.20
N GLN A 50 -5.31 2.52 -17.49
CA GLN A 50 -6.50 1.89 -18.06
C GLN A 50 -6.63 0.44 -17.58
N GLU A 51 -7.82 0.03 -17.15
CA GLU A 51 -8.17 -1.35 -16.75
C GLU A 51 -7.28 -2.01 -15.67
N CYS A 52 -7.22 -1.40 -14.48
CA CYS A 52 -6.48 -1.94 -13.34
C CYS A 52 -7.40 -2.36 -12.17
N ASN A 53 -6.95 -3.34 -11.37
CA ASN A 53 -7.50 -3.60 -10.04
C ASN A 53 -6.71 -2.80 -9.02
N ILE A 54 -7.40 -2.16 -8.08
CA ILE A 54 -6.77 -1.21 -7.15
C ILE A 54 -7.03 -1.67 -5.74
N TYR A 55 -5.98 -1.72 -4.95
CA TYR A 55 -5.98 -2.19 -3.59
C TYR A 55 -5.41 -1.07 -2.72
N ILE A 56 -6.23 -0.55 -1.81
CA ILE A 56 -5.86 0.58 -0.95
C ILE A 56 -6.00 0.14 0.51
N GLU A 57 -5.01 0.40 1.34
CA GLU A 57 -5.16 0.17 2.78
C GLU A 57 -6.22 1.11 3.37
N ASP A 58 -7.20 0.54 4.07
CA ASP A 58 -8.18 1.31 4.85
C ASP A 58 -7.60 1.61 6.24
N CYS A 59 -6.53 2.41 6.25
CA CYS A 59 -5.80 2.76 7.45
C CYS A 59 -6.71 3.55 8.41
N LEU A 60 -7.03 2.92 9.55
CA LEU A 60 -7.61 3.63 10.68
C LEU A 60 -6.50 4.20 11.56
N PRO A 61 -6.62 5.45 11.98
CA PRO A 61 -5.65 6.06 12.87
C PRO A 61 -5.62 5.32 14.22
N THR A 62 -4.42 4.98 14.68
CA THR A 62 -4.23 4.10 15.85
C THR A 62 -4.43 4.80 17.20
N ASN A 63 -4.55 6.13 17.24
CA ASN A 63 -4.75 6.91 18.47
C ASN A 63 -6.06 7.70 18.45
N ALA A 64 -6.83 7.58 19.54
CA ALA A 64 -8.10 8.27 19.76
C ALA A 64 -7.94 9.79 20.03
N ASN A 65 -6.73 10.26 20.35
CA ASN A 65 -6.45 11.67 20.60
C ASN A 65 -6.26 12.39 19.26
N GLY A 66 -7.10 13.41 18.98
CA GLY A 66 -7.19 14.12 17.71
C GLY A 66 -5.90 14.85 17.32
N SER A 67 -4.96 14.14 16.71
CA SER A 67 -3.78 14.72 16.10
C SER A 67 -4.08 15.19 14.67
N LYS A 68 -3.36 16.20 14.22
CA LYS A 68 -3.41 16.70 12.83
C LYS A 68 -3.23 15.56 11.81
N ASP A 69 -2.41 14.57 12.13
CA ASP A 69 -2.09 13.41 11.29
C ASP A 69 -3.31 12.50 11.09
N ARG A 70 -4.09 12.30 12.17
CA ARG A 70 -5.36 11.56 12.13
C ARG A 70 -6.33 12.20 11.15
N ASP A 71 -6.58 13.49 11.33
CA ASP A 71 -7.57 14.21 10.55
C ASP A 71 -7.12 14.33 9.08
N SER A 72 -5.82 14.45 8.84
CA SER A 72 -5.24 14.45 7.50
C SER A 72 -5.40 13.10 6.80
N LEU A 73 -5.19 11.98 7.50
CA LEU A 73 -5.43 10.65 6.96
C LEU A 73 -6.92 10.42 6.67
N LEU A 74 -7.82 10.81 7.57
CA LEU A 74 -9.27 10.68 7.35
C LEU A 74 -9.74 11.52 6.16
N LYS A 75 -9.22 12.75 6.01
CA LYS A 75 -9.49 13.61 4.84
C LYS A 75 -8.97 12.98 3.55
N LEU A 76 -7.75 12.44 3.53
CA LEU A 76 -7.18 11.71 2.40
C LEU A 76 -8.07 10.53 1.99
N ILE A 77 -8.39 9.64 2.93
CA ILE A 77 -9.20 8.45 2.67
C ILE A 77 -10.60 8.85 2.20
N GLY A 78 -11.24 9.83 2.85
CA GLY A 78 -12.55 10.34 2.46
C GLY A 78 -12.55 10.95 1.06
N ALA A 79 -11.51 11.72 0.72
CA ALA A 79 -11.36 12.31 -0.61
C ALA A 79 -11.13 11.24 -1.68
N ILE A 80 -10.28 10.24 -1.44
CA ILE A 80 -10.09 9.12 -2.37
C ILE A 80 -11.42 8.38 -2.55
N LYS A 81 -12.07 7.96 -1.47
CA LYS A 81 -13.39 7.30 -1.50
C LYS A 81 -14.39 8.11 -2.33
N PHE A 82 -14.55 9.39 -2.03
CA PHE A 82 -15.46 10.27 -2.77
C PHE A 82 -15.17 10.30 -4.28
N ASN A 83 -13.90 10.42 -4.67
CA ASN A 83 -13.51 10.48 -6.08
C ASN A 83 -13.65 9.13 -6.79
N THR A 84 -13.41 8.02 -6.09
CA THR A 84 -13.63 6.66 -6.61
C THR A 84 -15.11 6.28 -6.70
N TYR A 85 -15.96 6.85 -5.85
CA TYR A 85 -17.40 6.54 -5.81
C TYR A 85 -18.25 7.44 -6.70
N ASN A 86 -17.92 8.74 -6.82
CA ASN A 86 -18.88 9.71 -7.35
C ASN A 86 -18.53 10.36 -8.69
N TYR A 87 -17.27 10.58 -9.07
CA TYR A 87 -17.03 11.60 -10.11
C TYR A 87 -15.86 11.47 -11.09
N LEU A 88 -14.84 10.63 -10.88
CA LEU A 88 -13.63 10.73 -11.74
C LEU A 88 -13.23 9.48 -12.49
N LEU A 89 -13.81 8.34 -12.14
CA LEU A 89 -13.40 7.05 -12.65
C LEU A 89 -14.69 6.26 -12.85
N ASP A 90 -14.95 5.88 -14.12
CA ASP A 90 -16.07 5.05 -14.62
C ASP A 90 -16.67 4.09 -13.56
N GLU A 91 -17.96 3.76 -13.59
CA GLU A 91 -18.58 2.75 -12.71
C GLU A 91 -17.78 1.44 -12.61
N ASN A 92 -17.06 1.10 -13.69
CA ASN A 92 -16.11 -0.01 -13.75
C ASN A 92 -14.97 0.08 -12.74
N PHE A 93 -14.60 1.28 -12.32
CA PHE A 93 -13.51 1.57 -11.41
C PHE A 93 -13.87 1.33 -9.94
N ASN A 94 -15.08 1.72 -9.52
CA ASN A 94 -15.58 1.40 -8.18
C ASN A 94 -15.59 -0.13 -7.97
N LYS A 95 -16.05 -0.89 -8.97
CA LYS A 95 -16.03 -2.37 -8.95
C LYS A 95 -14.62 -2.97 -8.86
N LYS A 96 -13.60 -2.24 -9.31
CA LYS A 96 -12.20 -2.68 -9.35
C LYS A 96 -11.38 -2.22 -8.14
N THR A 97 -11.93 -1.35 -7.29
CA THR A 97 -11.26 -0.85 -6.09
C THR A 97 -11.62 -1.69 -4.87
N LYS A 98 -10.60 -2.16 -4.14
CA LYS A 98 -10.73 -2.94 -2.91
C LYS A 98 -10.03 -2.22 -1.76
N TRP A 99 -10.81 -1.94 -0.71
CA TRP A 99 -10.31 -1.39 0.54
C TRP A 99 -9.88 -2.52 1.46
N ILE A 100 -8.61 -2.54 1.82
CA ILE A 100 -7.99 -3.66 2.54
C ILE A 100 -7.76 -3.25 3.99
N ALA A 101 -8.31 -4.04 4.92
CA ALA A 101 -8.14 -3.77 6.34
C ALA A 101 -6.66 -3.91 6.77
N PRO A 102 -6.13 -3.03 7.63
CA PRO A 102 -4.73 -3.07 8.08
C PRO A 102 -4.33 -4.33 8.84
N ILE A 103 -5.31 -5.14 9.28
CA ILE A 103 -5.02 -6.43 9.91
C ILE A 103 -4.34 -7.40 8.94
N PHE A 104 -4.59 -7.27 7.63
CA PHE A 104 -3.99 -8.12 6.62
C PHE A 104 -2.47 -7.89 6.51
N THR A 105 -2.05 -6.65 6.28
CA THR A 105 -0.63 -6.24 6.22
C THR A 105 0.09 -6.59 7.53
N LYS A 106 -0.49 -6.21 8.67
CA LYS A 106 0.04 -6.52 10.01
C LYS A 106 0.26 -8.02 10.24
N SER A 107 -0.67 -8.86 9.79
CA SER A 107 -0.54 -10.31 9.92
C SER A 107 0.62 -10.87 9.10
N VAL A 108 0.75 -10.44 7.83
CA VAL A 108 1.86 -10.85 6.96
C VAL A 108 3.21 -10.43 7.56
N VAL A 109 3.32 -9.17 7.97
CA VAL A 109 4.55 -8.61 8.58
C VAL A 109 4.94 -9.40 9.81
N LYS A 110 4.02 -9.57 10.77
CA LYS A 110 4.29 -10.30 12.02
C LYS A 110 4.75 -11.74 11.75
N ASN A 111 4.13 -12.42 10.80
CA ASN A 111 4.50 -13.80 10.46
C ASN A 111 5.91 -13.88 9.87
N MET A 112 6.24 -13.02 8.90
CA MET A 112 7.57 -13.03 8.28
C MET A 112 8.67 -12.64 9.27
N GLU A 113 8.42 -11.65 10.13
CA GLU A 113 9.37 -11.23 11.16
C GLU A 113 9.65 -12.34 12.18
N ASN A 114 8.61 -13.01 12.67
CA ASN A 114 8.75 -14.13 13.59
C ASN A 114 9.48 -15.31 12.95
N LEU A 115 9.10 -15.70 11.74
CA LEU A 115 9.75 -16.81 11.03
C LEU A 115 11.25 -16.55 10.81
N SER A 116 11.64 -15.33 10.46
CA SER A 116 13.06 -14.99 10.31
C SER A 116 13.80 -15.04 11.64
N LYS A 117 13.20 -14.48 12.70
CA LYS A 117 13.79 -14.45 14.04
C LYS A 117 14.05 -15.86 14.60
N TYR A 118 13.09 -16.77 14.46
CA TYR A 118 13.23 -18.13 15.01
C TYR A 118 14.09 -19.06 14.15
N ASN A 119 14.26 -18.75 12.86
CA ASN A 119 15.15 -19.50 11.97
C ASN A 119 16.55 -18.88 11.89
N ASN A 120 17.11 -18.40 13.02
CA ASN A 120 18.46 -17.82 13.10
C ASN A 120 18.76 -16.73 12.06
N GLY A 121 17.78 -15.90 11.71
CA GLY A 121 17.96 -14.82 10.73
C GLY A 121 17.85 -15.25 9.27
N CYS A 122 17.35 -16.45 8.97
CA CYS A 122 17.08 -16.86 7.59
C CYS A 122 16.16 -15.87 6.85
N ILE A 123 16.49 -15.64 5.59
CA ILE A 123 15.69 -14.81 4.66
C ILE A 123 14.31 -15.45 4.47
N GLN A 124 13.27 -14.72 4.83
CA GLN A 124 11.88 -15.14 4.62
C GLN A 124 11.36 -14.53 3.34
N LYS A 125 10.72 -15.34 2.51
CA LYS A 125 10.09 -14.90 1.26
C LYS A 125 8.59 -14.78 1.44
N PHE A 126 8.00 -13.73 0.91
CA PHE A 126 6.55 -13.59 0.89
C PHE A 126 5.97 -14.51 -0.20
N SER A 127 5.10 -15.45 0.18
CA SER A 127 4.60 -16.50 -0.74
C SER A 127 3.81 -15.98 -1.94
N LYS A 128 3.33 -14.73 -1.90
CA LYS A 128 2.59 -14.12 -3.02
C LYS A 128 3.46 -13.25 -3.93
N ASP A 129 4.68 -12.93 -3.50
CA ASP A 129 5.73 -12.30 -4.32
C ASP A 129 7.09 -12.63 -3.68
N GLU A 130 7.77 -13.66 -4.19
CA GLU A 130 9.01 -14.16 -3.61
C GLU A 130 10.18 -13.17 -3.65
N ASN A 131 10.06 -12.10 -4.44
CA ASN A 131 11.04 -11.03 -4.48
C ASN A 131 10.94 -10.12 -3.26
N LEU A 132 9.77 -10.08 -2.59
CA LEU A 132 9.61 -9.41 -1.30
C LEU A 132 10.13 -10.34 -0.20
N THR A 133 11.21 -9.92 0.44
CA THR A 133 11.87 -10.71 1.47
C THR A 133 12.09 -9.92 2.76
N TYR A 134 12.20 -10.64 3.88
CA TYR A 134 12.56 -10.07 5.18
C TYR A 134 13.74 -10.83 5.79
N GLU A 135 14.64 -10.09 6.43
CA GLU A 135 15.74 -10.64 7.21
C GLU A 135 15.79 -9.95 8.59
N TYR A 136 15.77 -10.76 9.65
CA TYR A 136 15.79 -10.28 11.04
C TYR A 136 17.02 -9.41 11.31
N GLY A 137 16.79 -8.22 11.87
CA GLY A 137 17.84 -7.23 12.14
C GLY A 137 18.28 -6.41 10.93
N LYS A 138 17.96 -6.81 9.69
CA LYS A 138 18.31 -6.06 8.47
C LYS A 138 17.14 -5.33 7.82
N GLY A 139 15.93 -5.90 7.90
CA GLY A 139 14.69 -5.28 7.43
C GLY A 139 14.11 -5.95 6.18
N TRP A 140 13.36 -5.16 5.40
CA TRP A 140 12.62 -5.60 4.21
C TRP A 140 13.36 -5.27 2.92
N PHE A 141 13.27 -6.17 1.95
CA PHE A 141 13.91 -6.07 0.66
C PHE A 141 12.96 -6.43 -0.48
N TYR A 142 13.17 -5.83 -1.65
CA TYR A 142 12.56 -6.24 -2.91
C TYR A 142 13.65 -6.46 -3.95
N ASN A 143 13.75 -7.64 -4.56
CA ASN A 143 14.85 -7.97 -5.48
C ASN A 143 16.24 -7.69 -4.86
N ASN A 144 16.42 -8.05 -3.59
CA ASN A 144 17.64 -7.80 -2.79
C ASN A 144 17.98 -6.33 -2.51
N GLU A 145 17.12 -5.38 -2.91
CA GLU A 145 17.27 -3.96 -2.56
C GLU A 145 16.45 -3.63 -1.32
N LYS A 146 17.03 -2.89 -0.37
CA LYS A 146 16.32 -2.49 0.86
C LYS A 146 15.18 -1.52 0.51
N ILE A 147 14.00 -1.76 1.06
CA ILE A 147 12.81 -0.92 0.83
C ILE A 147 12.25 -0.34 2.13
N SER A 148 11.43 0.70 1.99
CA SER A 148 10.67 1.28 3.11
C SER A 148 9.54 0.36 3.57
N ASN A 149 9.04 0.59 4.78
CA ASN A 149 7.85 -0.09 5.28
C ASN A 149 6.60 0.24 4.45
N HIS A 150 6.52 1.46 3.91
CA HIS A 150 5.39 1.88 3.08
C HIS A 150 5.37 1.14 1.74
N LEU A 151 6.52 1.03 1.06
CA LEU A 151 6.63 0.21 -0.17
C LEU A 151 6.33 -1.26 0.10
N ARG A 152 6.79 -1.81 1.23
CA ARG A 152 6.44 -3.16 1.67
C ARG A 152 4.92 -3.32 1.79
N ASP A 153 4.26 -2.42 2.48
CA ASP A 153 2.81 -2.52 2.72
C ASP A 153 2.02 -2.42 1.40
N ALA A 154 2.39 -1.48 0.53
CA ALA A 154 1.81 -1.36 -0.81
C ALA A 154 1.99 -2.65 -1.64
N ILE A 155 3.15 -3.32 -1.58
CA ILE A 155 3.39 -4.61 -2.25
C ILE A 155 2.50 -5.72 -1.67
N ILE A 156 2.39 -5.81 -0.34
CA ILE A 156 1.55 -6.81 0.33
C ILE A 156 0.09 -6.61 -0.09
N ILE A 157 -0.39 -5.37 -0.08
CA ILE A 157 -1.75 -4.98 -0.45
C ILE A 157 -2.06 -5.29 -1.92
N ALA A 158 -1.17 -4.95 -2.86
CA ALA A 158 -1.32 -5.27 -4.29
C ALA A 158 -1.48 -6.78 -4.57
N ASN A 159 -0.97 -7.61 -3.65
CA ASN A 159 -1.03 -9.07 -3.73
C ASN A 159 -2.10 -9.66 -2.79
N TYR A 160 -3.04 -8.84 -2.31
CA TYR A 160 -4.21 -9.33 -1.61
C TYR A 160 -5.05 -10.25 -2.53
N LYS A 161 -5.39 -11.42 -2.00
CA LYS A 161 -6.33 -12.37 -2.61
C LYS A 161 -7.41 -12.56 -1.56
N GLY A 162 -8.58 -12.00 -1.81
CA GLY A 162 -9.81 -12.19 -1.04
C GLY A 162 -10.90 -12.71 -1.94
#